data_AF-A0A7S2JGD6-F1
#
_entry.id   AF-A0A7S2JGD6-F1
#
_cell.length_a   1.000
_cell.length_b   1.000
_cell.length_c   1.000
_cell.angle_alpha   90.00
_cell.angle_beta   90.00
_cell.angle_gamma   90.00
#
_symmetry.space_group_name_H-M   'P 1'
#
loop_
_entity.id
_entity.type
_entity.pdbx_description
1 polymer ?
#
loop_
_entity_poly.entity_id
_entity_poly.type
_entity_poly.pdbx_seq_one_letter_code
_entity_poly.pdbx_strand_id
1 'polypeptide(L)'
;DLATLSVALVRTNLAEGEAVGPVHAPYFPSTKFEEWWIFVYDQRSRRFVTADIVRGTGRTERCTIRFMVPRAGEFQWTVHAMCDSYSGLDAQCDVSFSAKRRKQVDRNVFVHPADLNIKSFFEELMEGLQPRDD
;
A
#
# COMPACT_ATOMS: atom_id res chain seq x y z
N ASP A 1 -10.26 -8.27 -2.03
CA ASP A 1 -9.95 -6.90 -2.48
C ASP A 1 -8.44 -6.70 -2.55
N LEU A 2 -7.99 -5.84 -3.47
CA LEU A 2 -6.59 -5.46 -3.60
C LEU A 2 -6.29 -4.37 -2.58
N ALA A 3 -5.33 -4.62 -1.70
CA ALA A 3 -4.82 -3.64 -0.76
C ALA A 3 -3.44 -3.14 -1.21
N THR A 4 -3.12 -1.91 -0.82
CA THR A 4 -1.85 -1.25 -1.11
C THR A 4 -1.21 -0.79 0.20
N LEU A 5 0.05 -1.19 0.40
CA LEU A 5 0.90 -0.74 1.50
C LEU A 5 1.98 0.18 0.93
N SER A 6 2.02 1.42 1.41
CA SER A 6 3.09 2.37 1.08
C SER A 6 4.10 2.38 2.23
N VAL A 7 5.36 2.05 1.93
CA VAL A 7 6.45 2.04 2.91
C VAL A 7 7.44 3.14 2.56
N ALA A 8 7.88 3.88 3.56
CA ALA A 8 8.95 4.86 3.45
C ALA A 8 10.09 4.46 4.38
N LEU A 9 11.24 4.11 3.79
CA LEU A 9 12.47 3.81 4.51
C LEU A 9 13.31 5.08 4.58
N VAL A 10 13.61 5.54 5.79
CA VAL A 10 14.34 6.79 6.03
C VAL A 10 15.64 6.49 6.75
N ARG A 11 16.76 6.81 6.12
CA ARG A 11 18.10 6.73 6.70
C ARG A 11 18.33 7.97 7.56
N THR A 12 18.51 7.78 8.87
CA THR A 12 18.62 8.89 9.85
C THR A 12 20.00 9.54 9.85
N ASN A 13 21.01 8.86 9.32
CA ASN A 13 22.41 9.28 9.28
C ASN A 13 22.80 10.06 8.01
N LEU A 14 21.89 10.22 7.04
CA LEU A 14 22.13 10.95 5.79
C LEU A 14 21.41 12.31 5.80
N ALA A 15 22.06 13.35 5.28
CA ALA A 15 21.43 14.62 5.00
C ALA A 15 20.58 14.56 3.71
N GLU A 16 19.76 15.57 3.48
CA GLU A 16 18.93 15.63 2.28
C GLU A 16 19.78 15.77 1.02
N GLY A 17 19.53 14.92 0.01
CA GLY A 17 20.33 14.84 -1.21
C GLY A 17 21.58 13.96 -1.11
N GLU A 18 21.90 13.44 0.08
CA GLU A 18 22.99 12.48 0.24
C GLU A 18 22.54 11.05 -0.10
N ALA A 19 23.50 10.26 -0.58
CA ALA A 19 23.32 8.85 -0.90
C ALA A 19 24.36 8.01 -0.14
N VAL A 20 23.94 6.82 0.30
CA VAL A 20 24.84 5.87 0.93
C VAL A 20 25.82 5.30 -0.11
N GLY A 21 27.07 5.14 0.32
CA GLY A 21 28.11 4.48 -0.48
C GLY A 21 27.97 2.96 -0.50
N PRO A 22 28.96 2.25 -1.07
CA PRO A 22 28.99 0.79 -1.00
C PRO A 22 29.09 0.29 0.44
N VAL A 23 28.60 -0.92 0.66
CA VAL A 23 28.63 -1.63 1.94
C VAL A 23 30.08 -1.80 2.40
N HIS A 24 30.33 -1.51 3.67
CA HIS A 24 31.63 -1.76 4.30
C HIS A 24 31.74 -3.23 4.73
N ALA A 25 32.22 -4.09 3.83
CA ALA A 25 32.46 -5.51 4.09
C ALA A 25 33.84 -5.96 3.55
N PRO A 26 34.95 -5.76 4.31
CA PRO A 26 36.31 -5.98 3.82
C PRO A 26 36.64 -7.42 3.38
N TYR A 27 35.92 -8.41 3.94
CA TYR A 27 36.10 -9.82 3.60
C TYR A 27 35.18 -10.30 2.48
N PHE A 28 34.28 -9.44 1.99
CA PHE A 28 33.40 -9.76 0.87
C PHE A 28 34.13 -9.45 -0.45
N PRO A 29 34.14 -10.37 -1.43
CA PRO A 29 35.06 -10.31 -2.57
C PRO A 29 34.72 -9.24 -3.61
N SER A 30 33.57 -8.60 -3.50
CA SER A 30 33.06 -7.64 -4.50
C SER A 30 32.40 -6.42 -3.86
N THR A 31 32.41 -5.30 -4.56
CA THR A 31 31.64 -4.13 -4.14
C THR A 31 30.15 -4.45 -4.17
N LYS A 32 29.45 -4.14 -3.08
CA LYS A 32 28.01 -4.36 -2.94
C LYS A 32 27.34 -3.08 -2.45
N PHE A 33 26.09 -2.88 -2.87
CA PHE A 33 25.19 -1.89 -2.29
C PHE A 33 24.13 -2.61 -1.46
N GLU A 34 23.65 -1.95 -0.41
CA GLU A 34 22.65 -2.53 0.47
C GLU A 34 21.32 -2.74 -0.24
N GLU A 35 20.68 -3.88 0.05
CA GLU A 35 19.31 -4.15 -0.36
C GLU A 35 18.45 -4.34 0.89
N TRP A 36 17.33 -3.62 0.92
CA TRP A 36 16.37 -3.68 2.01
C TRP A 36 15.18 -4.52 1.58
N TRP A 37 15.01 -5.66 2.24
CA TRP A 37 13.88 -6.52 2.02
C TRP A 37 12.71 -6.09 2.90
N ILE A 38 11.58 -5.78 2.27
CA ILE A 38 10.34 -5.43 2.95
C ILE A 38 9.41 -6.63 2.91
N PHE A 39 9.19 -7.27 4.06
CA PHE A 39 8.30 -8.42 4.19
C PHE A 39 7.04 -8.04 4.95
N VAL A 40 5.90 -8.57 4.54
CA VAL A 40 4.66 -8.51 5.33
C VAL A 40 4.37 -9.89 5.86
N TYR A 41 4.29 -10.01 7.18
CA TYR A 41 4.06 -11.26 7.89
C TYR A 41 2.75 -11.21 8.66
N ASP A 42 1.91 -12.22 8.48
CA ASP A 42 0.70 -12.41 9.26
C ASP A 42 1.03 -13.21 10.52
N GLN A 43 1.04 -12.52 11.67
CA GLN A 43 1.34 -13.14 12.97
C GLN A 43 0.35 -14.26 13.32
N ARG A 44 -0.93 -14.10 12.95
CA ARG A 44 -1.99 -15.04 13.33
C ARG A 44 -1.94 -16.32 12.50
N SER A 45 -1.73 -16.21 11.19
CA SER A 45 -1.64 -17.38 10.32
C SER A 45 -0.21 -17.93 10.21
N ARG A 46 0.78 -17.22 10.76
CA ARG A 46 2.21 -17.54 10.70
C ARG A 46 2.72 -17.71 9.26
N ARG A 47 2.33 -16.80 8.37
CA ARG A 47 2.66 -16.85 6.94
C ARG A 47 3.12 -15.50 6.42
N PHE A 48 4.05 -15.54 5.46
CA PHE A 48 4.36 -14.38 4.64
C PHE A 48 3.19 -14.08 3.70
N VAL A 49 2.80 -12.81 3.68
CA VAL A 49 1.74 -12.29 2.80
C VAL A 49 2.36 -11.87 1.48
N THR A 50 3.44 -11.08 1.53
CA THR A 50 4.11 -10.52 0.36
C THR A 50 5.51 -10.02 0.74
N ALA A 51 6.35 -9.79 -0.27
CA ALA A 51 7.69 -9.26 -0.13
C ALA A 51 8.00 -8.30 -1.29
N ASP A 52 8.81 -7.28 -1.02
CA ASP A 52 9.38 -6.40 -2.03
C ASP A 52 10.81 -5.98 -1.63
N ILE A 53 11.60 -5.47 -2.59
CA ILE A 53 13.00 -5.11 -2.37
C ILE A 53 13.22 -3.64 -2.70
N VAL A 54 13.83 -2.92 -1.76
CA VAL A 54 14.26 -1.53 -1.92
C VAL A 54 15.78 -1.51 -2.11
N ARG A 55 16.23 -1.05 -3.29
CA ARG A 55 17.66 -0.96 -3.67
C ARG A 55 18.21 0.46 -3.71
N GLY A 56 17.36 1.46 -3.49
CA GLY A 56 17.77 2.86 -3.58
C GLY A 56 18.70 3.26 -2.44
N THR A 57 19.66 4.13 -2.74
CA THR A 57 20.72 4.57 -1.81
C THR A 57 20.45 5.93 -1.19
N GLY A 58 19.37 6.63 -1.57
CA GLY A 58 19.10 7.98 -1.09
C GLY A 58 18.68 8.03 0.37
N ARG A 59 18.60 9.22 0.97
CA ARG A 59 18.11 9.37 2.35
C ARG A 59 16.73 8.73 2.59
N THR A 60 15.79 8.93 1.67
CA THR A 60 14.42 8.44 1.78
C THR A 60 14.06 7.64 0.54
N GLU A 61 13.72 6.38 0.73
CA GLU A 61 13.25 5.48 -0.32
C GLU A 61 11.81 5.09 -0.06
N ARG A 62 10.99 5.03 -1.10
CA ARG A 62 9.58 4.66 -1.00
C ARG A 62 9.30 3.46 -1.88
N CYS A 63 8.59 2.48 -1.35
CA CYS A 63 8.03 1.39 -2.14
C CYS A 63 6.53 1.25 -1.90
N THR A 64 5.85 0.63 -2.85
CA THR A 64 4.40 0.42 -2.82
C THR A 64 4.13 -1.04 -3.12
N ILE A 65 3.68 -1.75 -2.10
CA ILE A 65 3.44 -3.18 -2.16
C ILE A 65 1.94 -3.41 -2.30
N ARG A 66 1.54 -4.12 -3.36
CA ARG A 66 0.14 -4.50 -3.59
C ARG A 66 -0.05 -5.97 -3.29
N PHE A 67 -1.10 -6.31 -2.57
CA PHE A 67 -1.41 -7.69 -2.21
C PHE A 67 -2.91 -7.93 -2.12
N MET A 68 -3.31 -9.19 -2.22
CA MET A 68 -4.69 -9.60 -2.12
C MET A 68 -5.05 -9.85 -0.66
N VAL A 69 -6.11 -9.20 -0.16
CA VAL A 69 -6.66 -9.48 1.16
C VAL A 69 -7.48 -10.78 1.07
N PRO A 70 -7.10 -11.84 1.80
CA PRO A 70 -7.64 -13.19 1.57
C PRO A 70 -9.08 -13.37 2.06
N ARG A 71 -9.46 -12.69 3.14
CA ARG A 71 -10.80 -12.81 3.76
C ARG A 71 -11.22 -11.51 4.42
N ALA A 72 -12.52 -11.37 4.66
CA ALA A 72 -13.02 -10.36 5.57
C ALA A 72 -12.70 -10.74 7.03
N GLY A 73 -12.40 -9.74 7.86
CA GLY A 73 -12.07 -9.88 9.28
C GLY A 73 -10.97 -8.91 9.72
N GLU A 74 -10.60 -9.04 10.99
CA GLU A 74 -9.48 -8.31 11.59
C GLU A 74 -8.15 -9.00 11.28
N PHE A 75 -7.16 -8.20 10.90
CA PHE A 75 -5.79 -8.61 10.62
C PHE A 75 -4.83 -7.84 11.53
N GLN A 76 -3.84 -8.57 12.05
CA GLN A 76 -2.70 -8.05 12.80
C GLN A 76 -1.44 -8.58 12.12
N TRP A 77 -0.82 -7.74 11.33
CA TRP A 77 0.35 -8.09 10.53
C TRP A 77 1.56 -7.28 10.98
N THR A 78 2.73 -7.79 10.69
CA THR A 78 4.00 -7.11 10.95
C THR A 78 4.71 -6.88 9.63
N VAL A 79 5.09 -5.63 9.38
CA VAL A 79 5.97 -5.27 8.28
C VAL A 79 7.41 -5.29 8.80
N HIS A 80 8.26 -6.10 8.19
CA HIS A 80 9.68 -6.17 8.49
C HIS A 80 10.47 -5.48 7.37
N ALA A 81 11.45 -4.66 7.73
CA ALA A 81 12.48 -4.16 6.84
C ALA A 81 13.80 -4.79 7.28
N MET A 82 14.35 -5.70 6.46
CA MET A 82 15.57 -6.44 6.78
C MET A 82 16.69 -6.04 5.82
N CYS A 83 17.87 -5.79 6.36
CA CYS A 83 19.05 -5.47 5.55
C CYS A 83 19.77 -6.76 5.15
N ASP A 84 20.10 -6.92 3.88
CA ASP A 84 20.86 -8.08 3.41
C ASP A 84 22.38 -8.01 3.72
N SER A 85 22.85 -6.82 4.12
CA SER A 85 24.27 -6.48 4.19
C SER A 85 24.79 -6.21 5.61
N TYR A 86 23.91 -5.78 6.52
CA TYR A 86 24.25 -5.46 7.91
C TYR A 86 23.29 -6.16 8.86
N SER A 87 23.84 -6.93 9.80
CA SER A 87 23.06 -7.56 10.85
C SER A 87 22.71 -6.55 11.96
N GLY A 88 21.48 -6.62 12.48
CA GLY A 88 21.05 -5.81 13.64
C GLY A 88 20.50 -4.42 13.29
N LEU A 89 20.35 -4.11 12.00
CA LEU A 89 19.67 -2.90 11.52
C LEU A 89 18.22 -3.16 11.08
N ASP A 90 17.71 -4.35 11.33
CA ASP A 90 16.35 -4.72 10.95
C ASP A 90 15.32 -3.91 11.74
N ALA A 91 14.28 -3.45 11.05
CA ALA A 91 13.17 -2.72 11.65
C ALA A 91 11.86 -3.50 11.47
N GLN A 92 10.94 -3.33 12.42
CA GLN A 92 9.61 -3.92 12.33
C GLN A 92 8.54 -2.90 12.74
N CYS A 93 7.38 -2.99 12.09
CA CYS A 93 6.22 -2.15 12.36
C CYS A 93 4.95 -3.00 12.31
N ASP A 94 4.18 -3.00 13.40
CA ASP A 94 2.90 -3.70 13.47
C ASP A 94 1.79 -2.86 12.83
N VAL A 95 0.99 -3.51 11.98
CA VAL A 95 -0.12 -2.91 11.24
C VAL A 95 -1.38 -3.72 11.49
N SER A 96 -2.40 -3.08 12.07
CA SER A 96 -3.71 -3.66 12.28
C SER A 96 -4.75 -3.03 11.35
N PHE A 97 -5.55 -3.85 10.67
CA PHE A 97 -6.64 -3.36 9.83
C PHE A 97 -7.82 -4.34 9.77
N SER A 98 -9.01 -3.81 9.45
CA SER A 98 -10.25 -4.58 9.32
C SER A 98 -10.73 -4.60 7.87
N ALA A 99 -10.89 -5.80 7.30
CA ALA A 99 -11.49 -5.98 5.99
C ALA A 99 -12.98 -6.33 6.14
N LYS A 100 -13.87 -5.48 5.64
CA LYS A 100 -15.33 -5.71 5.69
C LYS A 100 -15.82 -6.43 4.44
N ARG A 101 -16.89 -7.24 4.57
CA ARG A 101 -17.59 -7.78 3.39
C ARG A 101 -18.37 -6.67 2.69
N ARG A 102 -18.56 -6.80 1.38
CA ARG A 102 -19.37 -5.85 0.58
C ARG A 102 -20.76 -5.56 1.17
N LYS A 103 -21.40 -6.56 1.80
CA LYS A 103 -22.73 -6.43 2.43
C LYS A 103 -22.73 -5.64 3.74
N GLN A 104 -21.58 -5.48 4.39
CA GLN A 104 -21.42 -4.81 5.70
C GLN A 104 -20.94 -3.36 5.57
N VAL A 105 -20.65 -2.91 4.36
CA VAL A 105 -20.27 -1.52 4.09
C VAL A 105 -21.56 -0.75 3.88
N ASP A 106 -21.85 0.18 4.79
CA ASP A 106 -22.96 1.10 4.63
C ASP A 106 -22.63 2.04 3.46
N ARG A 107 -23.43 1.96 2.39
CA ARG A 107 -23.24 2.73 1.17
C ARG A 107 -24.18 3.92 1.16
N ASN A 108 -24.19 4.69 2.25
CA ASN A 108 -24.86 5.98 2.25
C ASN A 108 -24.07 6.89 1.30
N VAL A 109 -24.47 6.85 0.02
CA VAL A 109 -24.03 7.79 -0.98
C VAL A 109 -24.62 9.13 -0.58
N PHE A 110 -23.76 10.05 -0.15
CA PHE A 110 -24.16 11.44 0.01
C PHE A 110 -24.43 12.00 -1.38
N VAL A 111 -25.70 12.04 -1.76
CA VAL A 111 -26.15 12.77 -2.94
C VAL A 111 -26.11 14.24 -2.56
N HIS A 112 -25.28 15.02 -3.25
CA HIS A 112 -25.23 16.46 -3.02
C HIS A 112 -26.63 17.05 -3.30
N PRO A 113 -27.16 18.00 -2.51
CA PRO A 113 -28.53 18.49 -2.69
C PRO A 113 -28.84 19.03 -4.10
N ALA A 114 -27.83 19.53 -4.82
CA ALA A 114 -27.96 19.98 -6.21
C ALA A 114 -28.19 18.83 -7.20
N ASP A 115 -27.81 17.60 -6.84
CA ASP A 115 -27.89 16.42 -7.69
C ASP A 115 -29.19 15.62 -7.47
N LEU A 116 -30.02 16.03 -6.50
CA LEU A 116 -31.30 15.36 -6.18
C LEU A 116 -32.30 15.40 -7.34
N ASN A 117 -32.23 16.43 -8.17
CA ASN A 117 -33.19 16.69 -9.25
C ASN A 117 -32.56 16.56 -10.65
N ILE A 118 -31.32 16.05 -10.76
CA ILE A 118 -30.70 15.82 -12.07
C ILE A 118 -31.38 14.60 -12.67
N LYS A 119 -32.14 14.83 -13.75
CA LYS A 119 -32.70 13.74 -14.54
C LYS A 119 -31.55 12.97 -15.20
N SER A 120 -31.65 11.66 -15.18
CA SER A 120 -30.73 10.85 -15.96
C SER A 120 -30.92 11.15 -17.46
N PHE A 121 -29.85 11.06 -18.24
CA PHE A 121 -29.92 11.20 -19.70
C PHE A 121 -31.00 10.28 -20.32
N PHE A 122 -31.22 9.12 -19.72
CA PHE A 122 -32.26 8.18 -20.14
C PHE A 122 -33.69 8.73 -19.89
N GLU A 123 -33.94 9.38 -18.75
CA GLU A 123 -35.24 10.04 -18.49
C GLU A 123 -35.49 11.18 -19.47
N GLU A 124 -34.49 12.01 -19.75
CA GLU A 124 -34.60 13.12 -20.70
C GLU A 124 -34.87 12.61 -22.13
N LEU A 125 -34.22 11.52 -22.53
CA LEU A 125 -34.44 10.89 -23.83
C LEU A 125 -35.84 10.26 -23.94
N MET A 126 -36.36 9.68 -22.86
CA MET A 126 -37.72 9.13 -22.81
C MET A 126 -38.79 10.22 -22.81
N GLU A 127 -38.57 11.34 -22.13
CA GLU A 127 -39.48 12.51 -22.17
C GLU A 127 -39.52 13.13 -23.58
N GLY A 128 -38.38 13.21 -24.27
CA GLY A 128 -38.30 13.71 -25.65
C GLY A 128 -38.99 12.82 -26.69
N LEU A 129 -39.29 11.56 -26.35
CA LEU A 129 -40.01 10.60 -27.20
C LEU A 129 -41.52 10.57 -26.95
N GLN A 130 -42.03 11.28 -25.94
CA GLN A 130 -43.47 11.37 -25.74
C GLN A 130 -44.11 12.19 -26.87
N PRO A 131 -45.19 11.70 -27.50
CA PRO A 131 -45.90 12.45 -28.52
C PRO A 131 -46.40 13.76 -27.91
N ARG A 132 -46.23 14.86 -28.65
CA ARG A 132 -46.78 16.16 -28.24
C ARG A 132 -48.30 16.04 -28.33
N ASP A 133 -48.99 16.21 -27.21
CA ASP A 133 -50.43 16.37 -27.19
C ASP A 133 -50.76 17.70 -27.89
N ASP A 134 -51.38 17.61 -29.08
CA ASP A 134 -51.92 18.74 -29.85
C ASP A 134 -53.17 19.35 -29.17
#